data_AF-K5ZR61-F1
#
_entry.id   AF-K5ZR61-F1
#
_cell.length_a   1.000
_cell.length_b   1.000
_cell.length_c   1.000
_cell.angle_alpha   90.00
_cell.angle_beta   90.00
_cell.angle_gamma   90.00
#
_symmetry.space_group_name_H-M   'P 1'
#
loop_
_entity.id
_entity.type
_entity.pdbx_description
1 polymer ?
#
loop_
_entity_poly.entity_id
_entity_poly.type
_entity_poly.pdbx_seq_one_letter_code
_entity_poly.pdbx_strand_id
1 'polypeptide(L)'
;MKKVIGLCLVLLISSVSVFAQDGKRGAKKGGNPAQRCEKMIADLKLDEKQAADFRKVEAEFREKMEAERKQADLDRRKMREKMMSLRDDRDAEMKKILTEDQYKQYLEKQRPQSPRKRHGRKE
;
A
#
# COMPACT_ATOMS: atom_id res chain seq x y z
N MET A 1 23.38 38.07 -55.52
CA MET A 1 24.39 38.03 -54.44
C MET A 1 24.06 39.06 -53.38
N LYS A 2 23.85 38.64 -52.11
CA LYS A 2 24.24 39.32 -50.85
C LYS A 2 23.54 38.63 -49.65
N LYS A 3 24.30 37.67 -49.09
CA LYS A 3 24.47 37.21 -47.70
C LYS A 3 23.31 37.27 -46.67
N VAL A 4 22.83 36.07 -46.32
CA VAL A 4 22.59 35.48 -44.99
C VAL A 4 22.55 36.43 -43.77
N ILE A 5 21.37 36.72 -43.23
CA ILE A 5 21.15 37.03 -41.80
C ILE A 5 19.70 36.62 -41.45
N GLY A 6 19.55 35.60 -40.61
CA GLY A 6 18.24 35.15 -40.14
C GLY A 6 18.27 33.85 -39.34
N LEU A 7 19.42 33.55 -38.75
CA LEU A 7 19.66 32.43 -37.84
C LEU A 7 19.04 32.75 -36.48
N CYS A 8 17.70 32.74 -36.35
CA CYS A 8 17.02 32.91 -35.05
C CYS A 8 15.55 32.45 -35.00
N LEU A 9 15.11 31.60 -35.95
CA LEU A 9 13.71 31.10 -36.00
C LEU A 9 13.61 29.58 -35.94
N VAL A 10 14.59 28.90 -35.33
CA VAL A 10 14.60 27.44 -35.12
C VAL A 10 14.25 27.07 -33.66
N LEU A 11 13.91 28.05 -32.82
CA LEU A 11 13.85 27.88 -31.36
C LEU A 11 12.46 27.82 -30.72
N LEU A 12 11.36 27.61 -31.48
CA LEU A 12 10.02 27.76 -30.91
C LEU A 12 8.98 26.67 -31.20
N ILE A 13 9.33 25.51 -31.76
CA ILE A 13 8.37 24.39 -31.84
C ILE A 13 9.06 23.04 -31.60
N SER A 14 9.91 22.97 -30.56
CA SER A 14 10.00 21.72 -29.80
C SER A 14 8.88 21.75 -28.77
N SER A 15 7.65 21.56 -29.25
CA SER A 15 6.50 21.22 -28.42
C SER A 15 6.84 19.87 -27.79
N VAL A 16 7.54 19.92 -26.66
CA VAL A 16 7.62 18.77 -25.78
C VAL A 16 6.19 18.57 -25.32
N SER A 17 5.48 17.65 -25.98
CA SER A 17 4.29 17.06 -25.40
C SER A 17 4.75 16.42 -24.11
N VAL A 18 4.72 17.20 -23.02
CA VAL A 18 4.66 16.67 -21.67
C VAL A 18 3.34 15.89 -21.67
N PHE A 19 3.43 14.62 -22.02
CA PHE A 19 2.51 13.63 -21.50
C PHE A 19 2.74 13.68 -19.99
N ALA A 20 2.03 14.60 -19.33
CA ALA A 20 1.61 14.40 -17.97
C ALA A 20 1.03 12.98 -17.98
N GLN A 21 1.74 12.04 -17.33
CA GLN A 21 1.26 10.68 -17.20
C GLN A 21 -0.07 10.77 -16.48
N ASP A 22 -1.11 10.76 -17.30
CA ASP A 22 -2.50 10.80 -16.93
C ASP A 22 -2.77 9.63 -15.99
N GLY A 23 -3.09 9.97 -14.76
CA GLY A 23 -4.21 9.38 -14.04
C GLY A 23 -4.15 7.92 -13.61
N LYS A 24 -3.21 7.07 -14.04
CA LYS A 24 -3.15 5.65 -13.59
C LYS A 24 -2.28 5.43 -12.34
N ARG A 25 -2.24 6.40 -11.44
CA ARG A 25 -1.67 6.24 -10.09
C ARG A 25 -2.76 5.97 -9.05
N GLY A 26 -3.68 5.07 -9.37
CA GLY A 26 -4.81 4.76 -8.47
C GLY A 26 -5.50 3.41 -8.68
N ALA A 27 -5.24 2.72 -9.80
CA ALA A 27 -5.85 1.42 -10.04
C ALA A 27 -5.14 0.32 -9.24
N LYS A 28 -5.73 -0.03 -8.10
CA LYS A 28 -5.64 -1.36 -7.44
C LYS A 28 -4.23 -1.81 -6.99
N LYS A 29 -3.58 -1.08 -6.08
CA LYS A 29 -2.46 -1.66 -5.29
C LYS A 29 -2.95 -2.53 -4.10
N GLY A 30 -4.25 -2.64 -3.91
CA GLY A 30 -4.87 -3.58 -2.97
C GLY A 30 -5.54 -4.71 -3.76
N GLY A 31 -4.88 -5.86 -3.90
CA GLY A 31 -5.57 -7.10 -4.29
C GLY A 31 -6.73 -7.40 -3.34
N ASN A 32 -7.64 -8.30 -3.74
CA ASN A 32 -8.80 -8.68 -2.93
C ASN A 32 -8.33 -9.07 -1.51
N PRO A 33 -8.89 -8.49 -0.43
CA PRO A 33 -8.49 -8.79 0.94
C PRO A 33 -8.57 -10.29 1.27
N ALA A 34 -9.56 -11.01 0.73
CA ALA A 34 -9.64 -12.46 0.87
C ALA A 34 -8.42 -13.17 0.24
N GLN A 35 -8.01 -12.74 -0.95
CA GLN A 35 -6.81 -13.30 -1.61
C GLN A 35 -5.53 -12.98 -0.85
N ARG A 36 -5.45 -11.84 -0.13
CA ARG A 36 -4.30 -11.53 0.72
C ARG A 36 -4.25 -12.44 1.94
N CYS A 37 -5.40 -12.72 2.55
CA CYS A 37 -5.53 -13.65 3.66
C CYS A 37 -5.09 -15.06 3.23
N GLU A 38 -5.64 -15.60 2.14
CA GLU A 38 -5.28 -16.94 1.62
C GLU A 38 -3.79 -17.03 1.25
N LYS A 39 -3.22 -15.99 0.65
CA LYS A 39 -1.77 -15.94 0.39
C LYS A 39 -0.94 -16.00 1.67
N MET A 40 -1.36 -15.30 2.73
CA MET A 40 -0.65 -15.33 4.00
C MET A 40 -0.72 -16.70 4.66
N ILE A 41 -1.89 -17.34 4.64
CA ILE A 41 -2.09 -18.71 5.15
C ILE A 41 -1.15 -19.68 4.45
N ALA A 42 -1.08 -19.62 3.11
CA ALA A 42 -0.20 -20.46 2.31
C ALA A 42 1.29 -20.17 2.57
N ASP A 43 1.66 -18.89 2.63
CA ASP A 43 3.04 -18.45 2.85
C ASP A 43 3.58 -18.86 4.23
N LEU A 44 2.75 -18.77 5.27
CA LEU A 44 3.09 -19.16 6.64
C LEU A 44 2.90 -20.67 6.89
N LYS A 45 2.34 -21.39 5.89
CA LYS A 45 2.01 -22.81 5.97
C LYS A 45 1.20 -23.14 7.23
N LEU A 46 0.15 -22.35 7.47
CA LEU A 46 -0.70 -22.55 8.66
C LEU A 46 -1.46 -23.86 8.55
N ASP A 47 -1.66 -24.53 9.69
CA ASP A 47 -2.56 -25.68 9.76
C ASP A 47 -4.03 -25.24 9.63
N GLU A 48 -4.95 -26.21 9.48
CA GLU A 48 -6.37 -25.92 9.25
C GLU A 48 -7.03 -25.14 10.40
N LYS A 49 -6.61 -25.38 11.65
CA LYS A 49 -7.16 -24.69 12.82
C LYS A 49 -6.63 -23.26 12.89
N GLN A 50 -5.32 -23.09 12.75
CA GLN A 50 -4.66 -21.78 12.67
C GLN A 50 -5.21 -20.95 11.51
N ALA A 51 -5.44 -21.56 10.35
CA ALA A 51 -6.00 -20.89 9.17
C ALA A 51 -7.44 -20.41 9.40
N ALA A 52 -8.27 -21.23 10.07
CA ALA A 52 -9.63 -20.84 10.43
C ALA A 52 -9.64 -19.64 11.39
N ASP A 53 -8.82 -19.68 12.44
CA ASP A 53 -8.70 -18.59 13.41
C ASP A 53 -8.11 -17.33 12.75
N PHE A 54 -7.09 -17.48 11.90
CA PHE A 54 -6.49 -16.38 11.14
C PHE A 54 -7.53 -15.67 10.24
N ARG A 55 -8.36 -16.43 9.52
CA ARG A 55 -9.45 -15.87 8.70
C ARG A 55 -10.44 -15.08 9.55
N LYS A 56 -10.78 -15.58 10.73
CA LYS A 56 -11.73 -14.93 11.65
C LYS A 56 -11.16 -13.60 12.15
N VAL A 57 -9.93 -13.58 12.66
CA VAL A 57 -9.27 -12.36 13.15
C VAL A 57 -9.14 -11.32 12.02
N GLU A 58 -8.72 -11.74 10.82
CA GLU A 58 -8.56 -10.80 9.70
C GLU A 58 -9.92 -10.24 9.21
N ALA A 59 -10.99 -11.04 9.28
CA ALA A 59 -12.34 -10.59 8.95
C ALA A 59 -12.87 -9.55 9.97
N GLU A 60 -12.75 -9.84 11.26
CA GLU A 60 -13.14 -8.92 12.35
C GLU A 60 -12.34 -7.62 12.30
N PHE A 61 -11.02 -7.72 12.11
CA PHE A 61 -10.16 -6.54 11.94
C PHE A 61 -10.61 -5.70 10.74
N ARG A 62 -10.94 -6.33 9.61
CA ARG A 62 -11.41 -5.62 8.42
C ARG A 62 -12.73 -4.89 8.68
N GLU A 63 -13.67 -5.53 9.36
CA GLU A 63 -14.96 -4.92 9.70
C GLU A 63 -14.76 -3.69 10.61
N LYS A 64 -13.96 -3.83 11.69
CA LYS A 64 -13.60 -2.72 12.58
C LYS A 64 -12.91 -1.58 11.82
N MET A 65 -12.00 -1.92 10.91
CA MET A 65 -11.30 -0.94 10.09
C MET A 65 -12.21 -0.20 9.11
N GLU A 66 -13.20 -0.89 8.54
CA GLU A 66 -14.18 -0.29 7.64
C GLU A 66 -15.17 0.59 8.40
N ALA A 67 -15.62 0.15 9.58
CA ALA A 67 -16.48 0.94 10.46
C ALA A 67 -15.81 2.25 10.89
N GLU A 68 -14.55 2.18 11.38
CA GLU A 68 -13.79 3.37 11.77
C GLU A 68 -13.48 4.29 10.59
N ARG A 69 -13.31 3.74 9.37
CA ARG A 69 -13.17 4.56 8.15
C ARG A 69 -14.46 5.25 7.75
N LYS A 70 -15.60 4.61 7.91
CA LYS A 70 -16.91 5.24 7.66
C LYS A 70 -17.21 6.32 8.69
N GLN A 71 -16.77 6.13 9.93
CA GLN A 71 -16.86 7.13 11.00
C GLN A 71 -15.72 8.17 10.97
N ALA A 72 -14.84 8.13 9.97
CA ALA A 72 -13.69 9.00 9.91
C ALA A 72 -14.15 10.46 9.79
N ASP A 73 -13.99 11.19 10.88
CA ASP A 73 -14.21 12.63 10.96
C ASP A 73 -13.07 13.40 10.26
N LEU A 74 -13.17 14.72 10.15
CA LEU A 74 -12.11 15.55 9.52
C LEU A 74 -10.76 15.49 10.25
N ASP A 75 -10.73 15.01 11.50
CA ASP A 75 -9.52 14.83 12.29
C ASP A 75 -8.72 13.57 11.88
N ARG A 76 -7.88 13.76 10.86
CA ARG A 76 -6.96 12.74 10.36
C ARG A 76 -5.96 12.22 11.40
N ARG A 77 -5.73 12.93 12.51
CA ARG A 77 -4.76 12.51 13.54
C ARG A 77 -5.37 11.44 14.41
N LYS A 78 -6.56 11.69 14.96
CA LYS A 78 -7.33 10.70 15.73
C LYS A 78 -7.62 9.44 14.92
N MET A 79 -7.97 9.61 13.64
CA MET A 79 -8.18 8.49 12.73
C MET A 79 -6.93 7.61 12.57
N ARG A 80 -5.73 8.21 12.47
CA ARG A 80 -4.48 7.44 12.40
C ARG A 80 -4.19 6.69 13.68
N GLU A 81 -4.40 7.30 14.83
CA GLU A 81 -4.20 6.66 16.14
C GLU A 81 -5.12 5.45 16.30
N LYS A 82 -6.42 5.59 16.01
CA LYS A 82 -7.36 4.47 16.02
C LYS A 82 -6.98 3.34 15.06
N MET A 83 -6.59 3.68 13.84
CA MET A 83 -6.14 2.70 12.85
C MET A 83 -4.84 2.00 13.26
N MET A 84 -3.97 2.65 14.04
CA MET A 84 -2.78 2.01 14.62
C MET A 84 -3.17 1.08 15.76
N SER A 85 -4.02 1.52 16.69
CA SER A 85 -4.52 0.68 17.78
C SER A 85 -5.17 -0.61 17.27
N LEU A 86 -6.05 -0.52 16.27
CA LEU A 86 -6.67 -1.71 15.68
C LEU A 86 -5.65 -2.68 15.08
N ARG A 87 -4.53 -2.18 14.54
CA ARG A 87 -3.46 -3.04 13.99
C ARG A 87 -2.70 -3.73 15.10
N ASP A 88 -2.40 -3.02 16.17
CA ASP A 88 -1.71 -3.57 17.33
C ASP A 88 -2.56 -4.66 18.00
N ASP A 89 -3.88 -4.42 18.13
CA ASP A 89 -4.84 -5.41 18.66
C ASP A 89 -4.86 -6.67 17.78
N ARG A 90 -4.96 -6.51 16.46
CA ARG A 90 -4.90 -7.63 15.52
C ARG A 90 -3.57 -8.37 15.63
N ASP A 91 -2.44 -7.67 15.70
CA ASP A 91 -1.12 -8.29 15.80
C ASP A 91 -0.98 -9.09 17.11
N ALA A 92 -1.56 -8.60 18.22
CA ALA A 92 -1.61 -9.31 19.49
C ALA A 92 -2.47 -10.60 19.42
N GLU A 93 -3.59 -10.57 18.69
CA GLU A 93 -4.40 -11.76 18.43
C GLU A 93 -3.66 -12.77 17.53
N MET A 94 -3.01 -12.28 16.46
CA MET A 94 -2.23 -13.13 15.56
C MET A 94 -1.06 -13.82 16.28
N LYS A 95 -0.42 -13.15 17.24
CA LYS A 95 0.65 -13.74 18.05
C LYS A 95 0.17 -14.93 18.90
N LYS A 96 -1.11 -15.00 19.26
CA LYS A 96 -1.69 -16.12 20.01
C LYS A 96 -1.98 -17.34 19.13
N ILE A 97 -2.27 -17.11 17.85
CA ILE A 97 -2.63 -18.16 16.88
C ILE A 97 -1.38 -18.74 16.21
N LEU A 98 -0.40 -17.88 15.90
CA LEU A 98 0.82 -18.24 15.19
C LEU A 98 1.91 -18.71 16.15
N THR A 99 2.73 -19.66 15.72
CA THR A 99 3.99 -19.98 16.42
C THR A 99 4.96 -18.80 16.34
N GLU A 100 5.99 -18.77 17.19
CA GLU A 100 6.96 -17.66 17.18
C GLU A 100 7.63 -17.45 15.82
N ASP A 101 7.96 -18.55 15.13
CA ASP A 101 8.61 -18.48 13.82
C ASP A 101 7.65 -18.04 12.71
N GLN A 102 6.39 -18.51 12.75
CA GLN A 102 5.34 -18.03 11.85
C GLN A 102 5.05 -16.55 12.10
N TYR A 103 5.03 -16.11 13.36
CA TYR A 103 4.79 -14.71 13.72
C TYR A 103 5.91 -13.79 13.25
N LYS A 104 7.18 -14.22 13.33
CA LYS A 104 8.32 -13.46 12.76
C LYS A 104 8.17 -13.29 11.24
N GLN A 105 7.82 -14.36 10.52
CA GLN A 105 7.59 -14.30 9.08
C GLN A 105 6.39 -13.41 8.73
N TYR A 106 5.32 -13.48 9.52
CA TYR A 106 4.16 -12.62 9.39
C TYR A 106 4.53 -11.14 9.51
N LEU A 107 5.29 -10.77 10.54
CA LEU A 107 5.77 -9.39 10.75
C LEU A 107 6.65 -8.91 9.59
N GLU A 108 7.54 -9.75 9.07
CA GLU A 108 8.39 -9.40 7.93
C GLU A 108 7.56 -9.13 6.66
N LYS A 109 6.54 -9.95 6.40
CA LYS A 109 5.62 -9.78 5.27
C LYS A 109 4.67 -8.60 5.44
N GLN A 110 4.34 -8.23 6.68
CA GLN A 110 3.51 -7.06 6.99
C GLN A 110 4.24 -5.74 6.83
N ARG A 111 5.57 -5.71 7.03
CA ARG A 111 6.35 -4.51 6.80
C ARG A 111 6.08 -4.04 5.37
N PRO A 112 5.66 -2.79 5.17
CA PRO A 112 5.53 -2.27 3.82
C PRO A 112 6.90 -2.48 3.18
N GLN A 113 6.97 -3.25 2.09
CA GLN A 113 8.16 -3.28 1.24
C GLN A 113 8.39 -1.83 0.85
N SER A 114 9.31 -1.18 1.57
CA SER A 114 9.65 0.20 1.36
C SER A 114 9.96 0.31 -0.13
N PRO A 115 9.31 1.21 -0.89
CA PRO A 115 9.77 1.51 -2.22
C PRO A 115 11.18 2.06 -2.05
N ARG A 116 12.19 1.17 -2.10
CA ARG A 116 13.59 1.57 -2.12
C ARG A 116 13.71 2.55 -3.28
N LYS A 117 14.12 3.77 -2.92
CA LYS A 117 14.38 4.94 -3.77
C LYS A 117 13.15 5.53 -4.48
N ARG A 118 12.65 6.64 -3.91
CA ARG A 118 12.35 7.85 -4.67
C ARG A 118 13.60 8.21 -5.50
N HIS A 119 13.81 7.58 -6.64
CA HIS A 119 14.76 8.07 -7.64
C HIS A 119 14.04 9.10 -8.49
N GLY A 120 14.54 10.34 -8.45
CA GLY A 120 14.18 11.39 -9.40
C GLY A 120 13.08 12.35 -8.97
N ARG A 121 13.27 13.09 -7.86
CA ARG A 121 12.89 14.51 -7.87
C ARG A 121 14.17 15.27 -8.18
N LYS A 122 14.49 15.42 -9.47
CA LYS A 122 15.46 16.44 -9.88
C LYS A 122 14.71 17.77 -9.85
N GLU A 123 15.32 18.73 -9.17
CA GLU A 123 14.93 20.13 -9.12
C GLU A 123 14.98 20.77 -10.51
#